data_AF-A0AAN0JZU7-F1
#
_entry.id   AF-A0AAN0JZU7-F1
#
_cell.length_a   1.000
_cell.length_b   1.000
_cell.length_c   1.000
_cell.angle_alpha   90.00
_cell.angle_beta   90.00
_cell.angle_gamma   90.00
#
_symmetry.space_group_name_H-M   'P 1'
#
loop_
_entity.id
_entity.type
_entity.pdbx_description
1 polymer ?
#
loop_
_entity_poly.entity_id
_entity_poly.type
_entity_poly.pdbx_seq_one_letter_code
_entity_poly.pdbx_strand_id
1 'polypeptide(L)'
;CMDTLVQFGGFLSSHLSPDEYSKRVPSLDTLIQEYRMTGDVAFFLYRPKIFSSIGVKFAELEKSFKNVTNETKKSIMNRQEKHFITSCEEVFGPIIESVRPLQPSKVWEDINCSFYVAFWSLSLYDLHVPKERYNDEINKAKDVIQTLENNQEMPASKKKKEQERSQALIDKLMEEKKRQEDNHQLIISYLRNQKDSFINPRVLKSRTLNRLLQLCIFPRCRFTTLDAIYCAKFIQTLHILETPNFSTILLLDKVS
;
A
#
# COMPACT_ATOMS: atom_id res chain seq x y z
N CYS A 1 6.01 -22.38 8.66
CA CYS A 1 5.93 -22.39 7.19
C CYS A 1 5.60 -21.00 6.63
N MET A 2 4.59 -20.29 7.17
CA MET A 2 4.29 -18.90 6.76
C MET A 2 5.48 -17.95 6.93
N ASP A 3 6.21 -18.01 8.05
CA ASP A 3 7.38 -17.15 8.27
C ASP A 3 8.47 -17.35 7.19
N THR A 4 8.70 -18.60 6.78
CA THR A 4 9.65 -18.94 5.72
C THR A 4 9.22 -18.35 4.38
N LEU A 5 7.92 -18.39 4.06
CA LEU A 5 7.37 -17.78 2.86
C LEU A 5 7.52 -16.24 2.89
N VAL A 6 7.23 -15.61 4.03
CA VAL A 6 7.39 -14.16 4.21
C VAL A 6 8.85 -13.76 4.04
N GLN A 7 9.78 -14.51 4.64
CA GLN A 7 11.22 -14.31 4.47
C GLN A 7 11.64 -14.48 3.00
N PHE A 8 11.12 -15.50 2.31
CA PHE A 8 11.41 -15.72 0.91
C PHE A 8 10.87 -14.60 0.01
N GLY A 9 9.63 -14.16 0.23
CA GLY A 9 9.06 -13.01 -0.47
C GLY A 9 9.86 -11.72 -0.23
N GLY A 10 10.28 -11.49 1.02
CA GLY A 10 11.18 -10.41 1.38
C GLY A 10 12.51 -10.49 0.64
N PHE A 11 13.13 -11.68 0.61
CA PHE A 11 14.37 -11.93 -0.11
C PHE A 11 14.24 -11.63 -1.61
N LEU A 12 13.18 -12.10 -2.26
CA LEU A 12 12.94 -11.82 -3.68
C LEU A 12 12.78 -10.32 -3.92
N SER A 13 12.03 -9.62 -3.07
CA SER A 13 11.79 -8.19 -3.22
C SER A 13 13.05 -7.33 -3.01
N SER A 14 14.01 -7.79 -2.21
CA SER A 14 15.23 -7.03 -1.91
C SER A 14 16.38 -7.33 -2.89
N HIS A 15 16.35 -8.47 -3.59
CA HIS A 15 17.44 -8.91 -4.47
C HIS A 15 17.08 -8.90 -5.96
N LEU A 16 15.82 -8.68 -6.33
CA LEU A 16 15.40 -8.53 -7.72
C LEU A 16 14.96 -7.10 -8.01
N SER A 17 15.29 -6.61 -9.20
CA SER A 17 14.68 -5.38 -9.70
C SER A 17 13.17 -5.59 -9.96
N PRO A 18 12.35 -4.51 -9.97
CA PRO A 18 10.92 -4.62 -10.25
C PRO A 18 10.59 -5.33 -11.57
N ASP A 19 11.42 -5.15 -12.60
CA ASP A 19 11.26 -5.80 -13.91
C ASP A 19 11.56 -7.30 -13.85
N GLU A 20 12.68 -7.69 -13.21
CA GLU A 20 13.03 -9.10 -13.01
C GLU A 20 11.99 -9.82 -12.17
N TYR A 21 11.51 -9.17 -11.10
CA TYR A 21 10.44 -9.72 -10.27
C TYR A 21 9.17 -9.93 -11.09
N SER A 22 8.76 -8.93 -11.86
CA SER A 22 7.53 -8.97 -12.66
C SER A 22 7.57 -10.05 -13.75
N LYS A 23 8.75 -10.33 -14.32
CA LYS A 23 8.96 -11.40 -15.30
C LYS A 23 8.92 -12.80 -14.69
N ARG A 24 9.36 -12.94 -13.43
CA ARG A 24 9.43 -14.24 -12.74
C ARG A 24 8.13 -14.62 -12.04
N VAL A 25 7.35 -13.65 -11.58
CA VAL A 25 6.07 -13.92 -10.91
C VAL A 25 4.97 -14.24 -11.94
N PRO A 26 4.34 -15.44 -11.87
CA PRO A 26 3.23 -15.83 -12.73
C PRO A 26 2.03 -14.88 -12.65
N SER A 27 1.06 -15.05 -13.55
CA SER A 27 -0.22 -14.35 -13.43
C SER A 27 -0.94 -14.75 -12.14
N LEU A 28 -1.80 -13.86 -11.64
CA LEU A 28 -2.59 -14.15 -10.45
C LEU A 28 -3.50 -15.38 -10.66
N ASP A 29 -4.03 -15.56 -11.88
CA ASP A 29 -4.82 -16.73 -12.25
C ASP A 29 -4.03 -18.03 -12.11
N THR A 30 -2.81 -18.09 -12.64
CA THR A 30 -1.95 -19.29 -12.55
C THR A 30 -1.63 -19.60 -11.08
N LEU A 31 -1.31 -18.58 -10.26
CA LEU A 31 -1.05 -18.78 -8.83
C LEU A 31 -2.26 -19.41 -8.12
N ILE A 32 -3.48 -18.95 -8.41
CA ILE A 32 -4.67 -19.38 -7.68
C ILE A 32 -5.26 -20.67 -8.26
N GLN A 33 -5.40 -20.76 -9.58
CA GLN A 33 -6.10 -21.86 -10.25
C GLN A 33 -5.19 -23.08 -10.48
N GLU A 34 -3.96 -22.86 -10.95
CA GLU A 34 -3.04 -23.95 -11.30
C GLU A 34 -2.23 -24.38 -10.07
N TYR A 35 -1.60 -23.43 -9.38
CA TYR A 35 -0.76 -23.72 -8.22
C TYR A 35 -1.57 -23.86 -6.92
N ARG A 36 -2.90 -23.67 -6.99
CA ARG A 36 -3.84 -23.85 -5.87
C ARG A 36 -3.47 -23.02 -4.64
N MET A 37 -2.84 -21.87 -4.84
CA MET A 37 -2.46 -20.99 -3.75
C MET A 37 -3.70 -20.29 -3.19
N THR A 38 -3.72 -20.13 -1.88
CA THR A 38 -4.76 -19.33 -1.22
C THR A 38 -4.61 -17.86 -1.60
N GLY A 39 -5.72 -17.12 -1.60
CA GLY A 39 -5.74 -15.73 -2.06
C GLY A 39 -4.74 -14.83 -1.32
N ASP A 40 -4.61 -15.01 -0.02
CA ASP A 40 -3.65 -14.30 0.83
C ASP A 40 -2.20 -14.46 0.35
N VAL A 41 -1.78 -15.70 0.08
CA VAL A 41 -0.43 -16.01 -0.40
C VAL A 41 -0.22 -15.53 -1.83
N ALA A 42 -1.20 -15.76 -2.71
CA ALA A 42 -1.13 -15.35 -4.11
C ALA A 42 -0.98 -13.83 -4.22
N PHE A 43 -1.80 -13.06 -3.50
CA PHE A 43 -1.68 -11.61 -3.46
C PHE A 43 -0.39 -11.14 -2.78
N PHE A 44 0.07 -11.78 -1.71
CA PHE A 44 1.36 -11.45 -1.09
C PHE A 44 2.51 -11.45 -2.11
N LEU A 45 2.58 -12.48 -2.96
CA LEU A 45 3.59 -12.56 -4.01
C LEU A 45 3.31 -11.64 -5.20
N TYR A 46 2.05 -11.39 -5.53
CA TYR A 46 1.69 -10.63 -6.73
C TYR A 46 1.73 -9.10 -6.51
N ARG A 47 1.58 -8.63 -5.27
CA ARG A 47 1.56 -7.20 -4.89
C ARG A 47 2.68 -6.35 -5.52
N PRO A 48 3.98 -6.73 -5.48
CA PRO A 48 5.03 -5.90 -6.08
C PRO A 48 4.83 -5.68 -7.59
N LYS A 49 4.31 -6.68 -8.30
CA LYS A 49 4.01 -6.59 -9.74
C LYS A 49 2.86 -5.61 -10.00
N ILE A 50 1.81 -5.63 -9.17
CA ILE A 50 0.69 -4.66 -9.25
C ILE A 50 1.22 -3.23 -9.19
N PHE A 51 1.98 -2.88 -8.14
CA PHE A 51 2.47 -1.52 -7.95
C PHE A 51 3.50 -1.10 -9.00
N SER A 52 4.33 -2.04 -9.47
CA SER A 52 5.21 -1.79 -10.62
C SER A 52 4.40 -1.43 -11.87
N SER A 53 3.34 -2.17 -12.17
CA SER A 53 2.45 -1.87 -13.31
C SER A 53 1.71 -0.54 -13.16
N ILE A 54 1.20 -0.22 -11.96
CA ILE A 54 0.58 1.08 -11.68
C ILE A 54 1.59 2.21 -11.89
N GLY A 55 2.82 2.05 -11.39
CA GLY A 55 3.89 3.04 -11.54
C GLY A 55 4.26 3.30 -13.00
N VAL A 56 4.33 2.26 -13.84
CA VAL A 56 4.57 2.41 -15.28
C VAL A 56 3.44 3.19 -15.95
N LYS A 57 2.18 2.80 -15.72
CA LYS A 57 1.01 3.49 -16.27
C LYS A 57 0.91 4.94 -15.82
N PHE A 58 1.15 5.19 -14.55
CA PHE A 58 1.15 6.53 -13.99
C PHE A 58 2.24 7.41 -14.62
N ALA A 59 3.44 6.87 -14.82
CA ALA A 59 4.52 7.58 -15.48
C ALA A 59 4.26 7.85 -16.98
N GLU A 60 3.57 6.94 -17.68
CA GLU A 60 3.13 7.14 -19.07
C GLU A 60 2.15 8.32 -19.17
N LEU A 61 1.13 8.35 -18.30
CA LEU A 61 0.16 9.45 -18.23
C LEU A 61 0.82 10.77 -17.83
N GLU A 62 1.70 10.79 -16.83
CA GLU A 62 2.40 12.03 -16.45
C GLU A 62 3.30 12.56 -17.58
N LYS A 63 3.89 11.69 -18.41
CA LYS A 63 4.72 12.10 -19.56
C LYS A 63 3.89 12.72 -20.68
N SER A 64 2.70 12.21 -20.98
CA SER A 64 1.86 12.74 -22.07
C SER A 64 1.36 14.18 -21.82
N PHE A 65 1.39 14.65 -20.57
CA PHE A 65 0.86 15.97 -20.18
C PHE A 65 1.92 17.00 -19.74
N LYS A 66 3.23 16.74 -19.96
CA LYS A 66 4.33 17.66 -19.58
C LYS A 66 4.34 19.04 -20.27
N ASN A 67 3.39 19.33 -21.16
CA ASN A 67 3.36 20.53 -21.99
C ASN A 67 2.50 21.69 -21.42
N VAL A 68 1.98 21.60 -20.19
CA VAL A 68 1.17 22.67 -19.59
C VAL A 68 2.03 23.56 -18.68
N THR A 69 2.57 24.64 -19.23
CA THR A 69 3.25 25.69 -18.47
C THR A 69 2.21 26.71 -17.97
N ASN A 70 2.09 26.86 -16.64
CA ASN A 70 1.19 27.77 -15.87
C ASN A 70 0.09 27.11 -15.02
N GLU A 71 0.30 25.89 -14.51
CA GLU A 71 -0.62 25.29 -13.54
C GLU A 71 -0.33 25.69 -12.09
N THR A 72 -1.38 25.90 -11.31
CA THR A 72 -1.28 26.06 -9.85
C THR A 72 -0.93 24.73 -9.18
N LYS A 73 -0.30 24.75 -8.00
CA LYS A 73 0.01 23.55 -7.21
C LYS A 73 -1.22 22.63 -7.01
N LYS A 74 -2.39 23.23 -6.77
CA LYS A 74 -3.65 22.49 -6.60
C LYS A 74 -4.09 21.78 -7.89
N SER A 75 -3.93 22.43 -9.05
CA SER A 75 -4.23 21.82 -10.34
C SER A 75 -3.33 20.62 -10.63
N ILE A 76 -2.04 20.75 -10.34
CA ILE A 76 -1.05 19.67 -10.50
C ILE A 76 -1.44 18.47 -9.62
N MET A 77 -1.74 18.72 -8.33
CA MET A 77 -2.17 17.66 -7.41
C MET A 77 -3.43 16.95 -7.89
N ASN A 78 -4.48 17.69 -8.25
CA ASN A 78 -5.72 17.10 -8.76
C ASN A 78 -5.49 16.26 -10.03
N ARG A 79 -4.58 16.72 -10.92
CA ARG A 79 -4.22 15.97 -12.12
C ARG A 79 -3.49 14.67 -11.76
N GLN A 80 -2.52 14.73 -10.86
CA GLN A 80 -1.77 13.56 -10.39
C GLN A 80 -2.70 12.54 -9.74
N GLU A 81 -3.62 12.99 -8.88
CA GLU A 81 -4.65 12.11 -8.31
C GLU A 81 -5.47 11.42 -9.39
N LYS A 82 -5.93 12.16 -10.41
CA LYS A 82 -6.72 11.59 -11.52
C LYS A 82 -5.91 10.58 -12.32
N HIS A 83 -4.68 10.91 -12.72
CA HIS A 83 -3.81 9.98 -13.46
C HIS A 83 -3.53 8.71 -12.65
N PHE A 84 -3.32 8.85 -11.35
CA PHE A 84 -3.09 7.71 -10.46
C PHE A 84 -4.34 6.82 -10.35
N ILE A 85 -5.53 7.40 -10.20
CA ILE A 85 -6.80 6.67 -10.18
C ILE A 85 -6.98 5.88 -11.48
N THR A 86 -6.81 6.53 -12.64
CA THR A 86 -6.91 5.86 -13.95
C THR A 86 -5.91 4.73 -14.07
N SER A 87 -4.67 4.93 -13.62
CA SER A 87 -3.64 3.87 -13.63
C SER A 87 -4.03 2.67 -12.75
N CYS A 88 -4.61 2.92 -11.59
CA CYS A 88 -5.12 1.87 -10.71
C CYS A 88 -6.27 1.11 -11.37
N GLU A 89 -7.23 1.81 -12.00
CA GLU A 89 -8.37 1.20 -12.68
C GLU A 89 -7.95 0.32 -13.85
N GLU A 90 -6.99 0.77 -14.67
CA GLU A 90 -6.44 -0.02 -15.77
C GLU A 90 -5.73 -1.30 -15.30
N VAL A 91 -4.99 -1.23 -14.18
CA VAL A 91 -4.27 -2.39 -13.63
C VAL A 91 -5.18 -3.32 -12.86
N PHE A 92 -6.12 -2.79 -12.08
CA PHE A 92 -7.05 -3.60 -11.28
C PHE A 92 -8.15 -4.25 -12.10
N GLY A 93 -8.57 -3.67 -13.23
CA GLY A 93 -9.60 -4.25 -14.09
C GLY A 93 -9.35 -5.72 -14.45
N PRO A 94 -8.21 -6.07 -15.09
CA PRO A 94 -7.87 -7.45 -15.39
C PRO A 94 -7.79 -8.35 -14.13
N ILE A 95 -7.26 -7.83 -13.03
CA ILE A 95 -7.14 -8.56 -11.75
C ILE A 95 -8.52 -8.88 -11.16
N ILE A 96 -9.47 -7.94 -11.26
CA ILE A 96 -10.85 -8.14 -10.83
C ILE A 96 -11.50 -9.28 -11.62
N GLU A 97 -11.25 -9.37 -12.93
CA GLU A 97 -11.77 -10.46 -13.75
C GLU A 97 -11.13 -11.81 -13.40
N SER A 98 -9.83 -11.84 -13.12
CA SER A 98 -9.13 -13.04 -12.61
C SER A 98 -9.68 -13.56 -11.27
N VAL A 99 -10.12 -12.64 -10.39
CA VAL A 99 -10.63 -12.96 -9.05
C VAL A 99 -12.11 -13.31 -9.06
N ARG A 100 -12.88 -12.83 -10.04
CA ARG A 100 -14.33 -13.04 -10.13
C ARG A 100 -14.75 -14.53 -10.01
N PRO A 101 -14.04 -15.52 -10.60
CA PRO A 101 -14.39 -16.93 -10.48
C PRO A 101 -14.14 -17.55 -9.09
N LEU A 102 -13.42 -16.86 -8.20
CA LEU A 102 -13.02 -17.41 -6.90
C LEU A 102 -14.16 -17.52 -5.90
N GLN A 103 -15.25 -16.79 -6.11
CA GLN A 103 -16.45 -16.85 -5.28
C GLN A 103 -17.71 -16.84 -6.16
N PRO A 104 -18.83 -17.40 -5.68
CA PRO A 104 -20.11 -17.29 -6.37
C PRO A 104 -20.55 -15.84 -6.54
N SER A 105 -21.26 -15.50 -7.62
CA SER A 105 -21.74 -14.15 -7.92
C SER A 105 -22.50 -13.50 -6.76
N LYS A 106 -23.28 -14.28 -6.01
CA LYS A 106 -24.03 -13.83 -4.83
C LYS A 106 -23.13 -13.27 -3.71
N VAL A 107 -21.90 -13.77 -3.59
CA VAL A 107 -20.90 -13.21 -2.65
C VAL A 107 -20.44 -11.85 -3.14
N TRP A 108 -20.23 -11.69 -4.44
CA TRP A 108 -19.83 -10.43 -5.05
C TRP A 108 -20.93 -9.37 -5.10
N GLU A 109 -22.19 -9.77 -4.94
CA GLU A 109 -23.32 -8.85 -4.70
C GLU A 109 -23.30 -8.25 -3.29
N ASP A 110 -22.78 -8.98 -2.30
CA ASP A 110 -22.66 -8.55 -0.89
C ASP A 110 -21.43 -7.63 -0.68
N ILE A 111 -20.31 -7.96 -1.32
CA ILE A 111 -19.04 -7.19 -1.32
C ILE A 111 -18.51 -7.08 -2.75
N ASN A 112 -18.21 -5.88 -3.23
CA ASN A 112 -17.74 -5.75 -4.61
C ASN A 112 -16.35 -6.41 -4.79
N CYS A 113 -16.10 -7.07 -5.91
CA CYS A 113 -14.79 -7.63 -6.24
C CYS A 113 -13.70 -6.55 -6.24
N SER A 114 -14.03 -5.31 -6.62
CA SER A 114 -13.10 -4.18 -6.54
C SER A 114 -12.61 -3.90 -5.10
N PHE A 115 -13.48 -4.08 -4.10
CA PHE A 115 -13.08 -3.98 -2.69
C PHE A 115 -12.07 -5.06 -2.34
N TYR A 116 -12.35 -6.31 -2.73
CA TYR A 116 -11.47 -7.45 -2.44
C TYR A 116 -10.08 -7.24 -3.04
N VAL A 117 -10.02 -6.82 -4.31
CA VAL A 117 -8.75 -6.52 -4.99
C VAL A 117 -8.02 -5.36 -4.34
N ALA A 118 -8.70 -4.25 -4.02
CA ALA A 118 -8.09 -3.13 -3.31
C ALA A 118 -7.53 -3.55 -1.94
N PHE A 119 -8.31 -4.30 -1.15
CA PHE A 119 -7.87 -4.81 0.15
C PHE A 119 -6.62 -5.69 0.00
N TRP A 120 -6.62 -6.69 -0.87
CA TRP A 120 -5.50 -7.63 -0.95
C TRP A 120 -4.26 -7.07 -1.66
N SER A 121 -4.42 -6.02 -2.47
CA SER A 121 -3.32 -5.35 -3.16
C SER A 121 -2.59 -4.34 -2.29
N LEU A 122 -3.26 -3.65 -1.37
CA LEU A 122 -2.61 -2.64 -0.54
C LEU A 122 -1.84 -3.25 0.64
N SER A 123 -0.89 -2.50 1.17
CA SER A 123 -0.02 -2.83 2.31
C SER A 123 -0.10 -1.76 3.40
N LEU A 124 0.53 -2.01 4.56
CA LEU A 124 0.57 -1.02 5.65
C LEU A 124 1.28 0.27 5.22
N TYR A 125 2.30 0.17 4.37
CA TYR A 125 3.04 1.31 3.82
C TYR A 125 2.13 2.31 3.11
N ASP A 126 1.08 1.82 2.45
CA ASP A 126 0.13 2.62 1.67
C ASP A 126 -0.88 3.38 2.55
N LEU A 127 -1.17 2.85 3.74
CA LEU A 127 -2.23 3.36 4.61
C LEU A 127 -1.71 4.15 5.81
N HIS A 128 -0.43 4.06 6.13
CA HIS A 128 0.13 4.70 7.31
C HIS A 128 1.55 5.21 7.09
N VAL A 129 1.72 6.52 7.29
CA VAL A 129 3.04 7.16 7.37
C VAL A 129 3.43 7.33 8.84
N PRO A 130 4.49 6.68 9.34
CA PRO A 130 4.95 6.80 10.72
C PRO A 130 5.76 8.10 10.92
N LYS A 131 5.10 9.25 10.79
CA LYS A 131 5.76 10.58 10.76
C LYS A 131 6.61 10.85 12.00
N GLU A 132 6.14 10.46 13.17
CA GLU A 132 6.85 10.62 14.44
C GLU A 132 8.16 9.83 14.44
N ARG A 133 8.14 8.57 13.98
CA ARG A 133 9.35 7.73 13.89
C ARG A 133 10.38 8.30 12.94
N TYR A 134 9.97 8.81 11.77
CA TYR A 134 10.90 9.51 10.87
C TYR A 134 11.52 10.73 11.55
N ASN A 135 10.71 11.56 12.22
CA ASN A 135 11.19 12.75 12.91
C ASN A 135 12.18 12.40 14.02
N ASP A 136 11.89 11.37 14.83
CA ASP A 136 12.76 10.90 15.91
C ASP A 136 14.12 10.44 15.38
N GLU A 137 14.14 9.60 14.33
CA GLU A 137 15.39 9.11 13.74
C GLU A 137 16.20 10.22 13.05
N ILE A 138 15.53 11.18 12.41
CA ILE A 138 16.18 12.39 11.86
C ILE A 138 16.80 13.22 12.98
N ASN A 139 16.08 13.43 14.09
CA ASN A 139 16.59 14.22 15.21
C ASN A 139 17.77 13.53 15.89
N LYS A 140 17.74 12.21 16.10
CA LYS A 140 18.89 11.45 16.59
C LYS A 140 20.12 11.62 15.70
N ALA A 141 19.95 11.58 14.38
CA ALA A 141 21.06 11.80 13.44
C ALA A 141 21.59 13.24 13.50
N LYS A 142 20.74 14.24 13.73
CA LYS A 142 21.15 15.64 13.96
C LYS A 142 21.92 15.80 15.27
N ASP A 143 21.47 15.16 16.35
CA ASP A 143 22.14 15.20 17.65
C ASP A 143 23.54 14.59 17.57
N VAL A 144 23.72 13.53 16.75
CA VAL A 144 25.04 12.96 16.45
C VAL A 144 25.94 13.98 15.76
N ILE A 145 25.45 14.71 14.76
CA ILE A 145 26.22 15.78 14.10
C ILE A 145 26.64 16.86 15.10
N GLN A 146 25.70 17.34 15.93
CA GLN A 146 25.97 18.36 16.94
C GLN A 146 26.98 17.88 18.00
N THR A 147 26.89 16.63 18.42
CA THR A 147 27.85 16.03 19.36
C THR A 147 29.24 15.94 18.75
N LEU A 148 29.33 15.55 17.47
CA LEU A 148 30.59 15.52 16.74
C LEU A 148 31.19 16.92 16.61
N GLU A 149 30.39 17.95 16.32
CA GLU A 149 30.82 19.36 16.25
C GLU A 149 31.51 19.85 17.52
N ASN A 150 31.03 19.43 18.69
CA ASN A 150 31.60 19.80 19.97
C ASN A 150 32.79 18.91 20.41
N ASN A 151 33.02 17.78 19.75
CA ASN A 151 34.14 16.90 20.06
C ASN A 151 35.47 17.47 19.52
N GLN A 152 36.39 17.78 20.44
CA GLN A 152 37.72 18.32 20.15
C GLN A 152 38.83 17.25 20.09
N GLU A 153 38.58 16.05 20.61
CA GLU A 153 39.55 14.95 20.65
C GLU A 153 39.60 14.17 19.34
N MET A 154 38.51 14.19 18.58
CA MET A 154 38.41 13.44 17.33
C MET A 154 39.18 14.12 16.18
N PRO A 155 39.97 13.37 15.38
CA PRO A 155 40.63 13.92 14.19
C PRO A 155 39.61 14.55 13.23
N ALA A 156 39.91 15.75 12.73
CA ALA A 156 39.01 16.54 11.89
C ALA A 156 38.51 15.77 10.64
N SER A 157 39.36 14.96 10.02
CA SER A 157 39.00 14.12 8.87
C SER A 157 37.98 13.04 9.21
N LYS A 158 38.13 12.39 10.38
CA LYS A 158 37.21 11.35 10.86
C LYS A 158 35.87 11.96 11.28
N LYS A 159 35.90 13.11 11.96
CA LYS A 159 34.72 13.90 12.34
C LYS A 159 33.90 14.30 11.11
N LYS A 160 34.54 14.89 10.10
CA LYS A 160 33.89 15.26 8.84
C LYS A 160 33.23 14.06 8.16
N LYS A 161 33.90 12.90 8.10
CA LYS A 161 33.35 11.68 7.51
C LYS A 161 32.09 11.16 8.22
N GLU A 162 32.07 11.17 9.56
CA GLU A 162 30.89 10.73 10.32
C GLU A 162 29.73 11.74 10.25
N GLN A 163 30.04 13.04 10.13
CA GLN A 163 29.03 14.07 9.85
C GLN A 163 28.39 13.86 8.48
N GLU A 164 29.20 13.67 7.43
CA GLU A 164 28.71 13.37 6.08
C GLU A 164 27.84 12.11 6.05
N ARG A 165 28.22 11.06 6.79
CA ARG A 165 27.42 9.84 6.94
C ARG A 165 26.07 10.11 7.60
N SER A 166 26.06 10.89 8.68
CA SER A 166 24.83 11.23 9.40
C SER A 166 23.93 12.13 8.56
N GLN A 167 24.51 13.08 7.80
CA GLN A 167 23.78 13.93 6.86
C GLN A 167 23.16 13.10 5.73
N ALA A 168 23.90 12.15 5.15
CA ALA A 168 23.36 11.26 4.13
C ALA A 168 22.19 10.40 4.65
N LEU A 169 22.23 9.98 5.92
CA LEU A 169 21.09 9.29 6.55
C LEU A 169 19.87 10.22 6.69
N ILE A 170 20.09 11.46 7.13
CA ILE A 170 19.03 12.47 7.24
C ILE A 170 18.36 12.71 5.88
N ASP A 171 19.14 12.92 4.83
CA ASP A 171 18.63 13.19 3.48
C ASP A 171 17.83 11.99 2.97
N LYS A 172 18.34 10.77 3.18
CA LYS A 172 17.64 9.53 2.82
C LYS A 172 16.29 9.40 3.54
N LEU A 173 16.25 9.63 4.86
CA LEU A 173 15.02 9.54 5.66
C LEU A 173 14.00 10.60 5.25
N MET A 174 14.46 11.82 4.94
CA MET A 174 13.57 12.88 4.45
C MET A 174 12.98 12.55 3.08
N GLU A 175 13.80 12.02 2.16
CA GLU A 175 13.33 11.59 0.84
C GLU A 175 12.33 10.43 0.95
N GLU A 176 12.65 9.41 1.74
CA GLU A 176 11.77 8.26 1.97
C GLU A 176 10.43 8.68 2.58
N LYS A 177 10.46 9.52 3.63
CA LYS A 177 9.26 10.09 4.26
C LYS A 177 8.41 10.82 3.23
N LYS A 178 9.01 11.71 2.42
CA LYS A 178 8.27 12.48 1.40
C LYS A 178 7.63 11.57 0.37
N ARG A 179 8.37 10.57 -0.11
CA ARG A 179 7.90 9.57 -1.07
C ARG A 179 6.72 8.77 -0.51
N GLN A 180 6.79 8.37 0.75
CA GLN A 180 5.69 7.67 1.41
C GLN A 180 4.48 8.57 1.63
N GLU A 181 4.68 9.83 2.02
CA GLU A 181 3.59 10.81 2.16
C GLU A 181 2.85 11.03 0.83
N ASP A 182 3.57 11.13 -0.28
CA ASP A 182 2.98 11.29 -1.61
C ASP A 182 2.21 10.04 -2.04
N ASN A 183 2.80 8.85 -1.88
CA ASN A 183 2.11 7.59 -2.14
C ASN A 183 0.83 7.46 -1.31
N HIS A 184 0.91 7.76 -0.01
CA HIS A 184 -0.23 7.69 0.88
C HIS A 184 -1.36 8.62 0.44
N GLN A 185 -1.04 9.86 0.03
CA GLN A 185 -2.05 10.79 -0.49
C GLN A 185 -2.74 10.24 -1.75
N LEU A 186 -1.97 9.72 -2.71
CA LEU A 186 -2.52 9.13 -3.93
C LEU A 186 -3.42 7.93 -3.64
N ILE A 187 -3.02 7.04 -2.72
CA ILE A 187 -3.81 5.88 -2.30
C ILE A 187 -5.10 6.32 -1.60
N ILE A 188 -5.04 7.31 -0.71
CA ILE A 188 -6.25 7.84 -0.06
C ILE A 188 -7.19 8.47 -1.09
N SER A 189 -6.68 9.16 -2.10
CA SER A 189 -7.50 9.73 -3.17
C SER A 189 -8.12 8.64 -4.05
N TYR A 190 -7.40 7.55 -4.34
CA TYR A 190 -7.96 6.35 -4.98
C TYR A 190 -9.07 5.71 -4.13
N LEU A 191 -8.83 5.44 -2.85
CA LEU A 191 -9.83 4.84 -1.96
C LEU A 191 -11.07 5.73 -1.81
N ARG A 192 -10.89 7.05 -1.75
CA ARG A 192 -12.00 8.01 -1.72
C ARG A 192 -12.86 7.94 -2.98
N ASN A 193 -12.24 7.77 -4.15
CA ASN A 193 -12.95 7.61 -5.42
C ASN A 193 -13.72 6.29 -5.49
N GLN A 194 -13.21 5.21 -4.90
CA GLN A 194 -13.83 3.88 -4.96
C GLN A 194 -14.83 3.59 -3.84
N LYS A 195 -14.80 4.33 -2.72
CA LYS A 195 -15.55 3.99 -1.50
C LYS A 195 -17.04 3.72 -1.73
N ASP A 196 -17.67 4.46 -2.65
CA ASP A 196 -19.12 4.35 -2.88
C ASP A 196 -19.49 3.10 -3.70
N SER A 197 -18.51 2.47 -4.38
CA SER A 197 -18.72 1.25 -5.16
C SER A 197 -18.36 -0.04 -4.40
N PHE A 198 -17.61 0.08 -3.30
CA PHE A 198 -17.07 -1.03 -2.54
C PHE A 198 -18.13 -1.91 -1.89
N ILE A 199 -19.19 -1.31 -1.35
CA ILE A 199 -20.24 -2.02 -0.62
C ILE A 199 -21.59 -1.68 -1.25
N ASN A 200 -22.36 -2.71 -1.56
CA ASN A 200 -23.71 -2.54 -2.07
C ASN A 200 -24.64 -1.99 -0.97
N PRO A 201 -25.24 -0.79 -1.15
CA PRO A 201 -26.10 -0.18 -0.12
C PRO A 201 -27.42 -0.94 0.08
N ARG A 202 -27.80 -1.83 -0.84
CA ARG A 202 -29.04 -2.63 -0.74
C ARG A 202 -28.89 -3.89 0.11
N VAL A 203 -27.66 -4.23 0.51
CA VAL A 203 -27.37 -5.43 1.29
C VAL A 203 -27.35 -5.09 2.78
N LEU A 204 -27.88 -5.99 3.60
CA LEU A 204 -27.84 -5.88 5.06
C LEU A 204 -26.39 -5.74 5.54
N LYS A 205 -26.11 -4.69 6.32
CA LYS A 205 -24.78 -4.41 6.89
C LYS A 205 -24.14 -5.65 7.52
N SER A 206 -24.88 -6.39 8.34
CA SER A 206 -24.38 -7.59 9.02
C SER A 206 -23.88 -8.67 8.05
N ARG A 207 -24.54 -8.82 6.89
CA ARG A 207 -24.15 -9.77 5.85
C ARG A 207 -22.86 -9.33 5.16
N THR A 208 -22.77 -8.09 4.71
CA THR A 208 -21.54 -7.52 4.14
C THR A 208 -20.38 -7.64 5.13
N LEU A 209 -20.56 -7.25 6.39
CA LEU A 209 -19.49 -7.31 7.39
C LEU A 209 -19.01 -8.75 7.64
N ASN A 210 -19.93 -9.74 7.67
CA ASN A 210 -19.54 -11.15 7.75
C ASN A 210 -18.67 -11.58 6.54
N ARG A 211 -18.99 -11.10 5.32
CA ARG A 211 -18.17 -11.38 4.13
C ARG A 211 -16.79 -10.73 4.23
N LEU A 212 -16.72 -9.47 4.64
CA LEU A 212 -15.46 -8.75 4.85
C LEU A 212 -14.57 -9.45 5.88
N LEU A 213 -15.15 -9.91 6.98
CA LEU A 213 -14.43 -10.67 8.00
C LEU A 213 -13.89 -11.99 7.45
N GLN A 214 -14.73 -12.78 6.80
CA GLN A 214 -14.38 -14.12 6.32
C GLN A 214 -13.39 -14.11 5.15
N LEU A 215 -13.55 -13.20 4.19
CA LEU A 215 -12.80 -13.20 2.93
C LEU A 215 -11.55 -12.30 2.97
N CYS A 216 -11.51 -11.32 3.86
CA CYS A 216 -10.45 -10.33 3.90
C CYS A 216 -9.75 -10.28 5.26
N ILE A 217 -10.47 -9.89 6.32
CA ILE A 217 -9.85 -9.52 7.59
C ILE A 217 -9.27 -10.74 8.33
N PHE A 218 -10.04 -11.81 8.53
CA PHE A 218 -9.58 -12.98 9.28
C PHE A 218 -8.43 -13.74 8.59
N PRO A 219 -8.46 -13.97 7.26
CA PRO A 219 -7.32 -14.59 6.59
C PRO A 219 -6.06 -13.72 6.70
N ARG A 220 -6.19 -12.39 6.52
CA ARG A 220 -5.04 -11.49 6.50
C ARG A 220 -4.45 -11.22 7.88
N CYS A 221 -5.27 -11.00 8.91
CA CYS A 221 -4.78 -10.64 10.24
C CYS A 221 -3.97 -11.75 10.91
N ARG A 222 -4.12 -13.00 10.45
CA ARG A 222 -3.34 -14.16 10.92
C ARG A 222 -2.07 -14.41 10.12
N PHE A 223 -1.83 -13.63 9.05
CA PHE A 223 -0.67 -13.82 8.17
C PHE A 223 0.63 -13.35 8.82
N THR A 224 0.66 -12.08 9.28
CA THR A 224 1.75 -11.50 10.08
C THR A 224 1.21 -10.45 11.05
N THR A 225 2.01 -10.04 12.03
CA THR A 225 1.67 -8.90 12.91
C THR A 225 1.43 -7.61 12.11
N LEU A 226 2.22 -7.38 11.05
CA LEU A 226 2.04 -6.20 10.19
C LEU A 226 0.71 -6.25 9.43
N ASP A 227 0.27 -7.44 9.02
CA ASP A 227 -1.01 -7.61 8.35
C ASP A 227 -2.21 -7.42 9.30
N ALA A 228 -2.07 -7.77 10.58
CA ALA A 228 -3.08 -7.43 11.60
C ALA A 228 -3.23 -5.91 11.77
N ILE A 229 -2.11 -5.19 11.86
CA ILE A 229 -2.09 -3.72 11.93
C ILE A 229 -2.66 -3.11 10.64
N TYR A 230 -2.31 -3.68 9.48
CA TYR A 230 -2.90 -3.28 8.20
C TYR A 230 -4.42 -3.42 8.21
N CYS A 231 -4.97 -4.55 8.69
CA CYS A 231 -6.42 -4.75 8.74
C CYS A 231 -7.10 -3.67 9.59
N ALA A 232 -6.54 -3.38 10.77
CA ALA A 232 -7.04 -2.32 11.64
C ALA A 232 -6.97 -0.94 10.97
N LYS A 233 -5.85 -0.64 10.29
CA LYS A 233 -5.69 0.62 9.54
C LYS A 233 -6.63 0.72 8.35
N PHE A 234 -6.88 -0.36 7.61
CA PHE A 234 -7.84 -0.36 6.51
C PHE A 234 -9.26 -0.08 7.01
N ILE A 235 -9.70 -0.74 8.09
CA ILE A 235 -10.98 -0.50 8.75
C ILE A 235 -11.11 0.96 9.19
N GLN A 236 -10.07 1.51 9.84
CA GLN A 236 -10.02 2.91 10.24
C GLN A 236 -10.11 3.85 9.03
N THR A 237 -9.41 3.56 7.93
CA THR A 237 -9.47 4.35 6.71
C THR A 237 -10.87 4.36 6.11
N LEU A 238 -11.55 3.20 6.00
CA LEU A 238 -12.92 3.15 5.50
C LEU A 238 -13.89 3.97 6.35
N HIS A 239 -13.69 3.96 7.68
CA HIS A 239 -14.48 4.75 8.62
C HIS A 239 -14.27 6.25 8.40
N ILE A 240 -13.02 6.70 8.33
CA ILE A 240 -12.66 8.12 8.12
C ILE A 240 -13.16 8.62 6.76
N LEU A 241 -13.15 7.76 5.74
CA LEU A 241 -13.68 8.09 4.42
C LEU A 241 -15.21 8.04 4.35
N GLU A 242 -15.90 7.68 5.43
CA GLU A 242 -17.36 7.55 5.48
C GLU A 242 -17.88 6.63 4.36
N THR A 243 -17.28 5.44 4.28
CA THR A 243 -17.64 4.43 3.27
C THR A 243 -19.12 4.05 3.46
N PRO A 244 -19.98 4.23 2.44
CA PRO A 244 -21.40 3.94 2.57
C PRO A 244 -21.66 2.49 2.98
N ASN A 245 -22.68 2.31 3.82
CA ASN A 245 -23.10 1.00 4.32
C ASN A 245 -22.04 0.20 5.10
N PHE A 246 -20.88 0.80 5.42
CA PHE A 246 -19.89 0.25 6.35
C PHE A 246 -20.20 0.68 7.78
N SER A 247 -20.15 -0.23 8.74
CA SER A 247 -20.34 0.09 10.17
C SER A 247 -19.20 -0.47 10.99
N THR A 248 -18.30 0.41 11.42
CA THR A 248 -17.16 0.06 12.27
C THR A 248 -17.62 -0.50 13.61
N ILE A 249 -18.68 0.05 14.22
CA ILE A 249 -19.23 -0.43 15.49
C ILE A 249 -19.67 -1.89 15.35
N LEU A 250 -20.54 -2.18 14.38
CA LEU A 250 -21.01 -3.56 14.14
C LEU A 250 -19.89 -4.52 13.75
N LEU A 251 -18.83 -4.02 13.11
CA LEU A 251 -17.66 -4.83 12.79
C LEU A 251 -16.87 -5.18 14.05
N LEU A 252 -16.62 -4.19 14.92
CA LEU A 252 -15.88 -4.39 16.17
C LEU A 252 -16.63 -5.32 17.12
N ASP A 253 -17.96 -5.16 17.25
CA ASP A 253 -18.81 -6.05 18.06
C ASP A 253 -18.76 -7.53 17.62
N LYS A 254 -18.39 -7.78 16.35
CA LYS A 254 -18.26 -9.15 15.79
C LYS A 254 -16.87 -9.74 15.99
N VAL A 255 -15.89 -8.91 16.32
CA VAL A 255 -14.48 -9.30 16.48
C VAL A 255 -14.10 -9.36 17.97
N SER A 256 -14.79 -8.59 18.82
CA SER A 256 -14.74 -8.65 20.30
C SER A 256 -15.44 -9.90 20.83
#